data_AF-A0A926VMP7-F1
#
_entry.id   AF-A0A926VMP7-F1
#
_cell.length_a   1.000
_cell.length_b   1.000
_cell.length_c   1.000
_cell.angle_alpha   90.00
_cell.angle_beta   90.00
_cell.angle_gamma   90.00
#
_symmetry.space_group_name_H-M   'P 1'
#
loop_
_entity.id
_entity.type
_entity.pdbx_description
1 polymer ?
#
loop_
_entity_poly.entity_id
_entity_poly.type
_entity_poly.pdbx_seq_one_letter_code
_entity_poly.pdbx_strand_id
1 'polypeptide(L)'
;MSDKPFDICERTFQFSVRIVNLCNFLSEKPGSARELAKQLIRSGTSIGANVEESRAAQSTADFIHKLEIAPKEARETRYWIKVIVAANIQRFALL
;
A
#
# COMPACT_ATOMS: atom_id res chain seq x y z
N MET A 1 -8.37 24.63 -16.00
CA MET A 1 -8.26 23.42 -15.16
C MET A 1 -6.93 23.55 -14.44
N SER A 2 -6.88 23.60 -13.12
CA SER A 2 -5.62 23.93 -12.43
C SER A 2 -4.61 22.79 -12.62
N ASP A 3 -3.42 23.14 -13.12
CA ASP A 3 -2.20 22.34 -13.13
C ASP A 3 -1.75 22.07 -11.69
N LYS A 4 -2.50 21.25 -10.94
CA LYS A 4 -2.07 20.85 -9.61
C LYS A 4 -0.86 19.93 -9.80
N PRO A 5 0.33 20.28 -9.29
CA PRO A 5 1.51 19.45 -9.44
C PRO A 5 1.20 18.05 -8.92
N PHE A 6 1.71 17.04 -9.62
CA PHE A 6 1.59 15.64 -9.23
C PHE A 6 2.26 15.42 -7.87
N ASP A 7 1.48 15.47 -6.80
CA ASP A 7 1.98 15.26 -5.44
C ASP A 7 2.01 13.77 -5.10
N ILE A 8 3.22 13.21 -5.07
CA ILE A 8 3.44 11.81 -4.75
C ILE A 8 3.12 11.50 -3.27
N CYS A 9 3.31 12.45 -2.35
CA CYS A 9 3.04 12.26 -0.93
C CYS A 9 1.53 12.10 -0.72
N GLU A 10 0.73 13.01 -1.27
CA GLU A 10 -0.73 12.92 -1.18
C GLU A 10 -1.26 11.64 -1.85
N ARG A 11 -0.75 11.28 -3.03
CA ARG A 11 -1.20 10.06 -3.72
C ARG A 11 -0.88 8.79 -2.93
N THR A 12 0.30 8.71 -2.33
CA THR A 12 0.69 7.54 -1.53
C THR A 12 -0.02 7.51 -0.19
N PHE A 13 -0.32 8.66 0.42
CA PHE A 13 -1.19 8.75 1.60
C PHE A 13 -2.60 8.21 1.31
N GLN A 14 -3.24 8.71 0.26
CA GLN A 14 -4.58 8.24 -0.15
C GLN A 14 -4.58 6.75 -0.52
N PHE A 15 -3.49 6.26 -1.12
CA PHE A 15 -3.31 4.83 -1.37
C PHE A 15 -3.23 4.02 -0.07
N SER A 16 -2.46 4.47 0.91
CA SER A 16 -2.38 3.84 2.24
C SER A 16 -3.75 3.76 2.91
N VAL A 17 -4.57 4.82 2.86
CA VAL A 17 -5.94 4.82 3.40
C VAL A 17 -6.80 3.74 2.71
N ARG A 18 -6.71 3.61 1.38
CA ARG A 18 -7.44 2.58 0.64
C ARG A 18 -6.99 1.16 1.02
N ILE A 19 -5.70 0.96 1.23
CA ILE A 19 -5.16 -0.33 1.70
C ILE A 19 -5.69 -0.67 3.09
N VAL A 20 -5.68 0.28 4.03
CA VAL A 20 -6.22 0.07 5.38
C VAL A 20 -7.69 -0.35 5.32
N ASN A 21 -8.51 0.33 4.52
CA ASN A 21 -9.93 -0.01 4.37
C ASN A 21 -10.13 -1.40 3.77
N LEU A 22 -9.36 -1.77 2.75
CA LEU A 22 -9.39 -3.13 2.18
C LEU A 22 -8.98 -4.18 3.21
N CYS A 23 -7.92 -3.93 3.98
CA CYS A 23 -7.44 -4.87 4.99
C CYS A 23 -8.41 -5.03 6.17
N ASN A 24 -9.11 -3.96 6.57
CA ASN A 24 -10.19 -4.04 7.57
C ASN A 24 -11.28 -5.01 7.09
N PHE A 25 -11.75 -4.84 5.86
CA PHE A 25 -12.73 -5.75 5.24
C PHE A 25 -12.23 -7.20 5.16
N LEU A 26 -11.00 -7.43 4.72
CA LEU A 26 -10.43 -8.77 4.61
C LEU A 26 -10.24 -9.44 5.99
N SER A 27 -9.97 -8.65 7.03
CA SER A 27 -9.71 -9.14 8.39
C SER A 27 -10.96 -9.58 9.14
N GLU A 28 -12.15 -9.22 8.68
CA GLU A 28 -13.43 -9.72 9.20
C GLU A 28 -13.58 -11.22 8.97
N LYS A 29 -12.93 -11.77 7.93
CA LYS A 29 -12.93 -13.20 7.62
C LYS A 29 -11.72 -13.88 8.28
N PRO A 30 -11.91 -14.99 9.03
CA PRO A 30 -10.79 -15.75 9.59
C PRO A 30 -10.00 -16.48 8.48
N GLY A 31 -8.85 -17.04 8.86
CA GLY A 31 -8.02 -17.85 7.96
C GLY A 31 -7.14 -17.03 7.01
N SER A 32 -6.97 -17.50 5.77
CA SER A 32 -6.02 -16.94 4.80
C SER A 32 -6.30 -15.47 4.46
N ALA A 33 -7.56 -15.03 4.52
CA ALA A 33 -7.95 -13.63 4.32
C ALA A 33 -7.28 -12.69 5.33
N ARG A 34 -7.31 -13.05 6.62
CA ARG A 34 -6.71 -12.28 7.71
C ARG A 34 -5.19 -12.25 7.60
N GLU A 35 -4.56 -13.37 7.26
CA GLU A 35 -3.10 -13.42 7.12
C GLU A 35 -2.61 -12.62 5.91
N LEU A 36 -3.33 -12.68 4.77
CA LEU A 36 -3.03 -11.84 3.62
C LEU A 36 -3.29 -10.36 3.89
N ALA A 37 -4.32 -10.01 4.68
CA ALA A 37 -4.57 -8.63 5.10
C ALA A 37 -3.39 -8.06 5.89
N LYS A 38 -2.75 -8.85 6.77
CA LYS A 38 -1.54 -8.45 7.51
C LYS A 38 -0.34 -8.19 6.58
N GLN A 39 -0.14 -9.02 5.57
CA GLN A 39 0.94 -8.82 4.59
C GLN A 39 0.67 -7.58 3.71
N LEU A 40 -0.58 -7.43 3.28
CA LEU A 40 -1.01 -6.33 2.43
C LEU A 40 -0.96 -4.98 3.16
N ILE A 41 -1.40 -4.91 4.42
CA ILE A 41 -1.39 -3.65 5.18
C ILE A 41 0.03 -3.16 5.43
N ARG A 42 0.96 -4.08 5.72
CA ARG A 42 2.38 -3.75 5.94
C ARG A 42 3.00 -3.19 4.67
N SER A 43 2.99 -3.96 3.59
CA SER A 43 3.61 -3.53 2.32
C SER A 43 2.92 -2.27 1.75
N GLY A 44 1.59 -2.24 1.73
CA GLY A 44 0.85 -1.15 1.10
C GLY A 44 0.96 0.19 1.81
N THR A 45 1.04 0.20 3.15
CA THR A 45 1.25 1.44 3.91
C THR A 45 2.72 1.86 3.97
N SER A 46 3.65 0.91 3.87
CA SER A 46 5.09 1.17 3.79
C SER A 46 5.48 2.05 2.60
N ILE A 47 4.72 2.00 1.49
CA ILE A 47 4.92 2.88 0.32
C ILE A 47 4.83 4.36 0.73
N GLY A 48 3.72 4.76 1.34
CA GLY A 48 3.52 6.14 1.79
C GLY A 48 4.45 6.52 2.94
N ALA A 49 4.73 5.59 3.85
CA ALA A 49 5.67 5.83 4.95
C ALA A 49 7.08 6.18 4.45
N ASN A 50 7.62 5.42 3.48
CA ASN A 50 8.94 5.69 2.92
C ASN A 50 8.97 6.99 2.09
N VAL A 51 7.89 7.30 1.38
CA VAL A 51 7.77 8.58 0.66
C VAL A 51 7.75 9.75 1.64
N GLU A 52 6.98 9.66 2.73
CA GLU A 52 6.94 10.71 3.75
C GLU A 52 8.30 10.85 4.46
N GLU A 53 8.95 9.74 4.82
CA GLU A 53 10.26 9.74 5.48
C GLU A 53 11.34 10.38 4.60
N SER A 54 11.27 10.21 3.27
CA SER A 54 12.20 10.86 2.34
C SER A 54 12.20 12.39 2.48
N ARG A 55 11.10 13.02 2.90
CA ARG A 55 11.02 14.47 3.10
C ARG A 55 11.85 14.98 4.27
N ALA A 56 12.19 14.10 5.21
CA ALA A 56 13.04 14.38 6.36
C ALA A 56 14.49 13.89 6.16
N ALA A 57 14.86 13.49 4.94
CA ALA A 57 16.17 12.96 4.63
C ALA A 57 17.30 13.94 4.96
N GLN A 58 18.38 13.43 5.53
CA GLN A 58 19.54 14.25 5.95
C GLN A 58 20.56 14.49 4.83
N SER A 59 20.40 13.79 3.70
CA SER A 59 21.25 13.94 2.51
C SER A 59 20.50 13.51 1.25
N THR A 60 21.03 13.84 0.06
CA THR A 60 20.50 13.35 -1.21
C THR A 60 20.56 11.81 -1.32
N ALA A 61 21.62 11.19 -0.79
CA ALA A 61 21.76 9.74 -0.81
C ALA A 61 20.68 9.06 0.06
N ASP A 62 20.41 9.63 1.24
CA ASP A 62 19.34 9.17 2.14
C ASP A 62 17.96 9.36 1.49
N PHE A 63 17.71 10.52 0.88
CA PHE A 63 16.48 10.80 0.12
C PHE A 63 16.23 9.74 -0.97
N ILE A 64 17.23 9.47 -1.81
CA ILE A 64 17.15 8.45 -2.87
C ILE A 64 16.90 7.08 -2.26
N HIS A 65 17.65 6.70 -1.24
CA HIS A 65 17.53 5.40 -0.59
C HIS A 65 16.11 5.15 -0.06
N LYS A 66 15.52 6.13 0.64
CA LYS A 66 14.13 6.04 1.13
C LYS A 66 13.13 5.91 -0.03
N LEU A 67 13.28 6.71 -1.08
CA LEU A 67 12.40 6.62 -2.25
C LEU A 67 12.55 5.32 -3.04
N GLU A 68 13.72 4.67 -3.04
CA GLU A 68 13.95 3.37 -3.68
C GLU A 68 13.28 2.19 -2.96
N ILE A 69 12.92 2.35 -1.69
CA ILE A 69 12.17 1.33 -0.93
C ILE A 69 10.71 1.30 -1.37
N ALA A 70 10.08 2.47 -1.57
CA ALA A 70 8.67 2.57 -1.98
C ALA A 70 8.28 1.72 -3.22
N PRO A 71 9.05 1.64 -4.33
CA PRO A 71 8.73 0.78 -5.46
C PRO A 71 8.96 -0.72 -5.20
N LYS A 72 9.77 -1.10 -4.20
CA LYS A 72 9.87 -2.49 -3.75
C LYS A 72 8.57 -2.89 -3.04
N GLU A 73 8.13 -2.06 -2.11
CA GLU A 73 6.87 -2.23 -1.38
C GLU A 73 5.66 -2.25 -2.33
N ALA A 74 5.63 -1.35 -3.32
CA ALA A 74 4.56 -1.32 -4.32
C ALA A 74 4.46 -2.63 -5.14
N ARG A 75 5.60 -3.25 -5.48
CA ARG A 75 5.61 -4.54 -6.18
C ARG A 75 5.07 -5.66 -5.30
N GLU A 76 5.43 -5.67 -4.02
CA GLU A 76 4.92 -6.63 -3.05
C GLU A 76 3.41 -6.44 -2.81
N THR A 77 2.96 -5.21 -2.59
CA THR A 77 1.53 -4.88 -2.46
C THR A 77 0.74 -5.35 -3.67
N ARG A 78 1.24 -5.10 -4.89
CA ARG A 78 0.61 -5.58 -6.12
C ARG A 78 0.57 -7.11 -6.18
N TYR A 79 1.63 -7.79 -5.74
CA TYR A 79 1.66 -9.25 -5.68
C TYR A 79 0.56 -9.78 -4.73
N TRP A 80 0.43 -9.23 -3.53
CA TRP A 80 -0.62 -9.63 -2.59
C TRP A 80 -2.02 -9.38 -3.12
N ILE A 81 -2.27 -8.23 -3.75
CA ILE A 81 -3.56 -7.96 -4.42
C ILE A 81 -3.84 -9.03 -5.49
N LYS A 82 -2.85 -9.39 -6.32
CA LYS A 82 -3.02 -10.45 -7.32
C LYS A 82 -3.36 -11.81 -6.70
N VAL A 83 -2.73 -12.17 -5.57
CA VAL A 83 -3.01 -13.42 -4.84
C VAL A 83 -4.44 -13.42 -4.32
N ILE A 84 -4.87 -12.33 -3.67
CA ILE A 84 -6.24 -12.20 -3.14
C ILE A 84 -7.25 -12.33 -4.28
N VAL A 85 -6.98 -11.68 -5.44
CA VAL A 85 -7.80 -11.77 -6.67
C VAL A 85 -7.89 -13.19 -7.18
N ALA A 86 -6.75 -13.83 -7.46
CA ALA A 86 -6.70 -15.18 -8.02
C ALA A 86 -7.31 -16.24 -7.09
N ALA A 87 -7.17 -16.06 -5.77
CA ALA A 87 -7.73 -16.97 -4.77
C ALA A 87 -9.21 -16.68 -4.45
N ASN A 88 -9.86 -15.72 -5.12
CA ASN A 88 -11.25 -15.32 -4.89
C ASN A 88 -11.56 -14.92 -3.43
N ILE A 89 -10.58 -14.41 -2.70
CA ILE A 89 -10.74 -14.07 -1.27
C ILE A 89 -11.60 -12.81 -1.09
N GLN A 90 -11.58 -11.89 -2.05
CA GLN A 90 -12.44 -10.70 -2.06
C GLN A 90 -13.90 -10.97 -2.47
N ARG A 91 -14.35 -12.24 -2.53
CA ARG A 91 -15.73 -12.51 -2.97
C ARG A 91 -16.72 -11.84 -2.02
N PHE A 92 -17.43 -10.87 -2.59
CA PHE A 92 -18.72 -10.41 -2.11
C PHE A 92 -19.61 -11.63 -1.90
N ALA A 93 -20.22 -11.72 -0.73
CA ALA A 93 -21.53 -12.33 -0.67
C ALA A 93 -22.46 -11.40 -1.47
N LEU A 94 -22.57 -11.63 -2.78
CA LEU A 94 -23.64 -11.12 -3.60
C LEU A 94 -24.34 -12.35 -4.16
N LEU A 95 -25.52 -12.60 -3.58
CA LEU A 95 -26.68 -13.34 -4.10
C LEU A 95 -26.42 -14.75 -4.64
#